data_AF-V7F6D4-F1
#
_entry.id   AF-V7F6D4-F1
#
_cell.length_a   1.000
_cell.length_b   1.000
_cell.length_c   1.000
_cell.angle_alpha   90.00
_cell.angle_beta   90.00
_cell.angle_gamma   90.00
#
_symmetry.space_group_name_H-M   'P 1'
#
loop_
_entity.id
_entity.type
_entity.pdbx_description
1 polymer ?
#
loop_
_entity_poly.entity_id
_entity_poly.type
_entity_poly.pdbx_seq_one_letter_code
_entity_poly.pdbx_strand_id
1 'polypeptide(L)'
;MVLDAWVEGAAPSAYATAALHSVGKTLADVEAQIRSAETAEPAERAGLTAAVNSLSVAVAHAEAGLRVNNRTEVKSAQQDLRAAMRSLAAAYTSAFGPKL
;
A
#
# COMPACT_ATOMS: atom_id res chain seq x y z
N MET A 1 -11.55 0.35 6.75
CA MET A 1 -10.39 -0.56 6.56
C MET A 1 -10.11 -1.31 7.86
N VAL A 2 -9.28 -2.37 7.85
CA VAL A 2 -8.89 -3.11 9.07
C VAL A 2 -8.27 -2.23 10.16
N LEU A 3 -7.56 -1.16 9.76
CA LEU A 3 -6.98 -0.20 10.68
C LEU A 3 -8.03 0.69 11.36
N ASP A 4 -9.10 1.07 10.66
CA ASP A 4 -10.19 1.84 11.27
C ASP A 4 -10.89 0.99 12.34
N ALA A 5 -11.18 -0.27 12.01
CA ALA A 5 -11.75 -1.22 12.96
C ALA A 5 -10.83 -1.45 14.17
N TRP A 6 -9.50 -1.47 13.97
CA TRP A 6 -8.56 -1.58 15.10
C TRP A 6 -8.54 -0.31 15.96
N VAL A 7 -8.52 0.88 15.34
CA VAL A 7 -8.56 2.17 16.05
C VAL A 7 -9.83 2.31 16.90
N GLU A 8 -10.96 1.84 16.38
CA GLU A 8 -12.26 1.79 17.06
C GLU A 8 -12.37 0.66 18.11
N GLY A 9 -11.36 -0.21 18.20
CA GLY A 9 -11.36 -1.35 19.12
C GLY A 9 -12.22 -2.54 18.66
N ALA A 10 -12.76 -2.50 17.46
CA ALA A 10 -13.55 -3.56 16.84
C ALA A 10 -12.70 -4.70 16.25
N ALA A 11 -11.39 -4.51 16.06
CA ALA A 11 -10.48 -5.52 15.54
C ALA A 11 -9.29 -5.77 16.48
N PRO A 12 -8.97 -7.04 16.85
CA PRO A 12 -7.77 -7.37 17.61
C PRO A 12 -6.47 -7.04 16.85
N SER A 13 -5.42 -6.61 17.56
CA SER A 13 -4.12 -6.29 16.96
C SER A 13 -3.52 -7.45 16.15
N ALA A 14 -3.68 -8.68 16.62
CA ALA A 14 -3.19 -9.87 15.91
C ALA A 14 -3.87 -10.06 14.55
N TYR A 15 -5.19 -9.87 14.49
CA TYR A 15 -5.95 -9.93 13.24
C TYR A 15 -5.53 -8.80 12.29
N ALA A 16 -5.45 -7.56 12.79
CA ALA A 16 -5.05 -6.42 11.97
C ALA A 16 -3.62 -6.55 11.43
N THR A 17 -2.69 -7.07 12.24
CA THR A 17 -1.30 -7.33 11.84
C THR A 17 -1.25 -8.41 10.76
N ALA A 18 -1.97 -9.52 10.93
CA ALA A 18 -2.01 -10.59 9.93
C ALA A 18 -2.61 -10.13 8.59
N ALA A 19 -3.65 -9.30 8.64
CA ALA A 19 -4.26 -8.72 7.45
C ALA A 19 -3.26 -7.82 6.70
N LEU A 20 -2.56 -6.92 7.41
CA LEU A 20 -1.53 -6.09 6.79
C LEU A 20 -0.36 -6.91 6.23
N HIS A 21 0.08 -7.93 6.96
CA HIS A 21 1.16 -8.80 6.50
C HIS A 21 0.79 -9.53 5.20
N SER A 22 -0.47 -9.98 5.08
CA SER A 22 -0.98 -10.57 3.83
C SER A 22 -0.99 -9.56 2.69
N VAL A 23 -1.43 -8.32 2.94
CA VAL A 23 -1.40 -7.24 1.93
C VAL A 23 0.04 -6.95 1.49
N GLY A 24 0.98 -6.88 2.43
CA GLY A 24 2.41 -6.67 2.11
C GLY A 24 2.97 -7.72 1.16
N LYS A 25 2.59 -8.99 1.34
CA LYS A 25 2.96 -10.07 0.39
C LYS A 25 2.37 -9.85 -1.00
N THR A 26 1.07 -9.53 -1.08
CA THR A 26 0.42 -9.24 -2.36
C THR A 26 1.09 -8.07 -3.08
N LEU A 27 1.51 -7.02 -2.35
CA LEU A 27 2.21 -5.89 -2.95
C LEU A 27 3.59 -6.26 -3.49
N ALA A 28 4.34 -7.12 -2.78
CA ALA A 28 5.61 -7.64 -3.27
C ALA A 28 5.43 -8.47 -4.55
N ASP A 29 4.38 -9.30 -4.61
CA ASP A 29 4.04 -10.08 -5.81
C ASP A 29 3.64 -9.18 -6.99
N VAL A 30 2.90 -8.10 -6.73
CA VAL A 30 2.54 -7.10 -7.74
C VAL A 30 3.77 -6.35 -8.25
N GLU A 31 4.69 -5.95 -7.35
CA GLU A 31 5.93 -5.29 -7.74
C GLU A 31 6.78 -6.18 -8.67
N ALA A 32 6.89 -7.47 -8.33
CA ALA A 32 7.58 -8.45 -9.17
C ALA A 32 6.94 -8.58 -10.56
N GLN A 33 5.60 -8.58 -10.64
CA GLN A 33 4.86 -8.62 -11.90
C GLN A 33 5.03 -7.36 -12.74
N ILE A 34 5.03 -6.16 -12.13
CA ILE A 34 5.27 -4.91 -12.86
C ILE A 34 6.68 -4.91 -13.46
N ARG A 35 7.66 -5.42 -12.70
CA ARG A 35 9.05 -5.49 -13.15
C ARG A 35 9.27 -6.48 -14.30
N SER A 36 8.53 -7.60 -14.29
CA SER A 36 8.61 -8.61 -15.36
C SER A 36 7.76 -8.29 -16.59
N ALA A 37 6.83 -7.34 -16.49
CA ALA A 37 6.03 -6.91 -17.64
C ALA A 37 6.90 -6.20 -18.68
N GLU A 38 7.09 -6.83 -19.84
CA GLU A 38 7.86 -6.26 -20.97
C GLU A 38 7.05 -5.24 -21.80
N THR A 39 5.73 -5.23 -21.65
CA THR A 39 4.80 -4.57 -22.59
C THR A 39 4.49 -3.10 -22.27
N ALA A 40 4.86 -2.58 -21.10
CA ALA A 40 4.60 -1.21 -20.70
C ALA A 40 5.81 -0.30 -20.94
N GLU A 41 5.59 1.00 -21.20
CA GLU A 41 6.71 1.93 -21.40
C GLU A 41 7.59 2.01 -20.13
N PRO A 42 8.93 2.16 -20.25
CA PRO A 42 9.82 2.18 -19.09
C PRO A 42 9.43 3.24 -18.04
N ALA A 43 8.93 4.40 -18.48
CA ALA A 43 8.49 5.47 -17.59
C ALA A 43 7.20 5.11 -16.82
N GLU A 44 6.24 4.47 -17.49
CA GLU A 44 4.99 3.99 -16.89
C GLU A 44 5.28 2.90 -15.84
N ARG A 45 6.17 1.94 -16.17
CA ARG A 45 6.61 0.90 -15.23
C ARG A 45 7.33 1.48 -14.01
N ALA A 46 8.18 2.49 -14.21
CA ALA A 46 8.87 3.17 -13.10
C ALA A 46 7.87 3.88 -12.18
N GLY A 47 6.88 4.58 -12.74
CA GLY A 47 5.82 5.24 -11.97
C GLY A 47 4.98 4.26 -11.15
N LEU A 48 4.54 3.16 -11.77
CA LEU A 48 3.79 2.10 -11.09
C LEU A 48 4.62 1.42 -9.98
N THR A 49 5.88 1.10 -10.26
CA THR A 49 6.80 0.50 -9.27
C THR A 49 6.99 1.42 -8.07
N ALA A 50 7.21 2.71 -8.29
CA ALA A 50 7.38 3.69 -7.21
C ALA A 50 6.11 3.84 -6.34
N ALA A 51 4.94 3.81 -6.98
CA ALA A 51 3.67 3.88 -6.26
C ALA A 51 3.40 2.62 -5.43
N VAL A 52 3.67 1.43 -5.97
CA VAL A 52 3.57 0.15 -5.24
C VAL A 52 4.54 0.11 -4.08
N ASN A 53 5.79 0.52 -4.27
CA ASN A 53 6.78 0.57 -3.19
C ASN A 53 6.34 1.53 -2.06
N SER A 54 5.80 2.71 -2.41
CA SER A 54 5.26 3.65 -1.43
C SER A 54 4.11 3.03 -0.62
N LEU A 55 3.26 2.21 -1.27
CA LEU A 55 2.19 1.49 -0.59
C LEU A 55 2.73 0.40 0.34
N SER A 56 3.75 -0.36 -0.09
CA SER A 56 4.44 -1.36 0.73
C SER A 56 5.04 -0.76 1.99
N VAL A 57 5.70 0.41 1.87
CA VAL A 57 6.26 1.14 3.02
C VAL A 57 5.16 1.57 3.99
N ALA A 58 4.05 2.12 3.48
CA ALA A 58 2.94 2.55 4.32
C ALA A 58 2.27 1.37 5.06
N VAL A 59 2.13 0.21 4.40
CA VAL A 59 1.66 -1.04 5.03
C VAL A 59 2.62 -1.49 6.13
N ALA A 60 3.93 -1.48 5.88
CA ALA A 60 4.93 -1.86 6.88
C ALA A 60 4.93 -0.91 8.09
N HIS A 61 4.77 0.39 7.86
CA HIS A 61 4.64 1.40 8.92
C HIS A 61 3.39 1.13 9.78
N ALA A 62 2.24 0.84 9.15
CA ALA A 62 1.02 0.50 9.87
C ALA A 62 1.17 -0.80 10.69
N GLU A 63 1.84 -1.82 10.13
CA GLU A 63 2.10 -3.09 10.80
C GLU A 63 3.01 -2.91 12.03
N ALA A 64 4.05 -2.08 11.92
CA ALA A 64 4.92 -1.71 13.04
C ALA A 64 4.12 -1.03 14.16
N GLY A 65 3.29 -0.04 13.83
CA GLY A 65 2.44 0.65 14.81
C GLY A 65 1.44 -0.27 15.51
N LEU A 66 0.87 -1.25 14.78
CA LEU A 66 -0.01 -2.26 15.37
C LEU A 66 0.72 -3.17 16.37
N ARG A 67 1.94 -3.61 16.04
CA ARG A 67 2.74 -4.50 16.90
C ARG A 67 3.06 -3.89 18.26
N VAL A 68 3.28 -2.57 18.29
CA VAL A 68 3.54 -1.84 19.55
C VAL A 68 2.29 -1.16 20.12
N ASN A 69 1.12 -1.42 19.55
CA ASN A 69 -0.17 -0.84 19.96
C ASN A 69 -0.19 0.71 19.97
N ASN A 70 0.61 1.34 19.09
CA ASN A 70 0.76 2.79 19.02
C ASN A 70 -0.28 3.40 18.08
N ARG A 71 -1.35 3.95 18.65
CA ARG A 71 -2.44 4.58 17.90
C ARG A 71 -2.01 5.79 17.07
N THR A 72 -1.01 6.54 17.51
CA THR A 72 -0.52 7.72 16.77
C THR A 72 0.21 7.30 15.51
N GLU A 73 1.08 6.29 15.60
CA GLU A 73 1.75 5.71 14.43
C GLU A 73 0.75 5.07 13.47
N VAL A 74 -0.22 4.30 13.98
CA VAL A 74 -1.25 3.71 13.11
C VAL A 74 -2.04 4.78 12.37
N LYS A 75 -2.41 5.89 13.02
CA LYS A 75 -3.10 7.02 12.36
C LYS A 75 -2.22 7.71 11.31
N SER A 76 -0.93 7.89 11.58
CA SER A 76 0.01 8.42 10.59
C SER A 76 0.10 7.49 9.38
N ALA A 77 0.27 6.19 9.63
CA ALA A 77 0.35 5.19 8.57
C ALA A 77 -0.95 5.08 7.75
N GLN A 78 -2.13 5.33 8.35
CA GLN A 78 -3.38 5.46 7.60
C GLN A 78 -3.37 6.65 6.63
N GLN A 79 -2.73 7.77 6.98
CA GLN A 79 -2.58 8.92 6.08
C GLN A 79 -1.60 8.57 4.95
N ASP A 80 -0.49 7.92 5.27
CA ASP A 80 0.50 7.44 4.30
C ASP A 80 -0.15 6.47 3.30
N LEU A 81 -0.94 5.51 3.78
CA LEU A 81 -1.70 4.56 2.96
C LEU A 81 -2.64 5.29 1.98
N ARG A 82 -3.42 6.27 2.47
CA ARG A 82 -4.32 7.07 1.62
C ARG A 82 -3.55 7.90 0.58
N ALA A 83 -2.37 8.41 0.93
CA ALA A 83 -1.51 9.12 -0.02
C ALA A 83 -0.96 8.16 -1.08
N ALA A 84 -0.41 7.01 -0.68
CA ALA A 84 0.13 6.00 -1.58
C ALA A 84 -0.93 5.44 -2.53
N MET A 85 -2.14 5.17 -2.05
CA MET A 85 -3.26 4.74 -2.90
C MET A 85 -3.63 5.77 -3.97
N ARG A 86 -3.61 7.07 -3.64
CA ARG A 86 -3.83 8.15 -4.62
C ARG A 86 -2.71 8.21 -5.65
N SER A 87 -1.46 8.09 -5.23
CA SER A 87 -0.30 8.03 -6.13
C SER A 87 -0.39 6.84 -7.08
N LEU A 88 -0.83 5.67 -6.59
CA LEU A 88 -1.04 4.49 -7.42
C LEU A 88 -2.16 4.70 -8.45
N ALA A 89 -3.29 5.27 -8.04
CA ALA A 89 -4.38 5.59 -8.95
C ALA A 89 -3.94 6.59 -10.04
N ALA A 90 -3.13 7.59 -9.69
CA ALA A 90 -2.57 8.54 -10.64
C ALA A 90 -1.58 7.87 -11.61
N ALA A 91 -0.67 7.03 -11.11
CA ALA A 91 0.27 6.28 -11.96
C ALA A 91 -0.46 5.34 -12.92
N TYR A 92 -1.49 4.64 -12.45
CA TYR A 92 -2.33 3.78 -13.28
C TYR A 92 -3.07 4.58 -14.36
N THR A 93 -3.65 5.72 -13.99
CA THR A 93 -4.35 6.60 -14.96
C THR A 93 -3.37 7.16 -16.00
N SER A 94 -2.14 7.49 -15.61
CA SER A 94 -1.11 7.93 -16.55
C SER A 94 -0.68 6.84 -17.52
N ALA A 95 -0.61 5.59 -17.08
CA ALA A 95 -0.15 4.46 -17.89
C ALA A 95 -1.25 3.87 -18.79
N PHE A 96 -2.50 3.84 -18.29
CA PHE A 96 -3.61 3.12 -18.93
C PHE A 96 -4.84 3.98 -19.20
N GLY A 97 -4.80 5.27 -18.84
CA GLY A 97 -5.89 6.20 -19.15
C GLY A 97 -5.99 6.50 -20.65
N PRO A 98 -7.15 7.03 -21.09
CA PRO A 98 -7.33 7.44 -22.48
C PRO A 98 -6.28 8.49 -22.84
N LYS A 99 -5.51 8.20 -23.90
CA LYS A 99 -4.55 9.15 -24.49
C LYS A 99 -5.37 10.20 -25.25
N LEU A 100 -5.29 11.45 -24.81
CA LEU A 100 -5.88 12.61 -25.49
C LEU A 100 -5.21 12.87 -26.84
#